data_AF-A0A136LX40-F1
#
_entry.id   AF-A0A136LX40-F1
#
_cell.length_a   1.000
_cell.length_b   1.000
_cell.length_c   1.000
_cell.angle_alpha   90.00
_cell.angle_beta   90.00
_cell.angle_gamma   90.00
#
_symmetry.space_group_name_H-M   'P 1'
#
loop_
_entity.id
_entity.type
_entity.pdbx_description
1 polymer ?
#
loop_
_entity_poly.entity_id
_entity_poly.type
_entity_poly.pdbx_seq_one_letter_code
_entity_poly.pdbx_strand_id
1 'polypeptide(L)'
;MNIYFAASTNQLEKNRDNFLAVIAAFKDAGHTVLESWVVETLAGSKQTATSQELVLKNTQLVQESDLVVIDLSERSFGAGYIFGQALANHRPVLCLYPHDVPEQRISEIVKGSTSSLVTVRQYSPEKIDEIIRDYLAGISLDSLRKFNFIATEEIVKFIEQGADREGKSKSQYLRDLLHSTFIAKK
;
A
#
# COMPACT_ATOMS: atom_id res chain seq x y z
N MET A 1 2.26 -8.22 5.52
CA MET A 1 2.34 -6.89 4.89
C MET A 1 1.90 -5.84 5.89
N ASN A 2 2.51 -4.67 5.81
CA ASN A 2 2.05 -3.45 6.46
C ASN A 2 1.06 -2.73 5.54
N ILE A 3 -0.17 -2.54 6.02
CA ILE A 3 -1.28 -1.94 5.29
C ILE A 3 -1.53 -0.55 5.85
N TYR A 4 -1.41 0.48 5.00
CA TYR A 4 -1.86 1.81 5.37
C TYR A 4 -3.27 2.06 4.84
N PHE A 5 -4.26 1.99 5.73
CA PHE A 5 -5.65 2.36 5.43
C PHE A 5 -5.88 3.87 5.61
N ALA A 6 -6.32 4.52 4.54
CA ALA A 6 -6.64 5.94 4.47
C ALA A 6 -8.08 6.16 3.97
N ALA A 7 -8.77 7.12 4.56
CA ALA A 7 -10.14 7.47 4.21
C ALA A 7 -10.46 8.90 4.67
N SER A 8 -11.58 9.45 4.21
CA SER A 8 -12.14 10.68 4.77
C SER A 8 -12.76 10.41 6.14
N THR A 9 -12.45 11.24 7.13
CA THR A 9 -13.13 11.20 8.44
C THR A 9 -14.34 12.13 8.53
N ASN A 10 -14.68 12.89 7.48
CA ASN A 10 -15.80 13.84 7.49
C ASN A 10 -17.16 13.16 7.71
N GLN A 11 -17.33 11.93 7.24
CA GLN A 11 -18.54 11.11 7.42
C GLN A 11 -18.18 9.79 8.11
N LEU A 12 -17.30 9.85 9.10
CA LEU A 12 -16.76 8.66 9.75
C LEU A 12 -17.86 7.76 10.31
N GLU A 13 -18.83 8.32 11.04
CA GLU A 13 -19.92 7.55 11.64
C GLU A 13 -20.76 6.80 10.60
N LYS A 14 -21.02 7.44 9.45
CA LYS A 14 -21.78 6.82 8.36
C LYS A 14 -21.02 5.64 7.73
N ASN A 15 -19.71 5.77 7.59
CA ASN A 15 -18.87 4.78 6.92
C ASN A 15 -18.13 3.86 7.91
N ARG A 16 -18.44 3.95 9.21
CA ARG A 16 -17.70 3.29 10.29
C ARG A 16 -17.64 1.79 10.08
N ASP A 17 -18.79 1.17 9.86
CA ASP A 17 -18.90 -0.29 9.72
C ASP A 17 -18.17 -0.77 8.45
N ASN A 18 -18.27 -0.01 7.36
CA ASN A 18 -17.54 -0.29 6.12
C ASN A 18 -16.02 -0.24 6.35
N PHE A 19 -15.51 0.79 7.03
CA PHE A 19 -14.08 0.91 7.33
C PHE A 19 -13.60 -0.22 8.24
N LEU A 20 -14.39 -0.55 9.27
CA LEU A 20 -14.07 -1.66 10.17
C LEU A 20 -14.06 -3.00 9.43
N ALA A 21 -14.98 -3.23 8.50
CA ALA A 21 -15.01 -4.43 7.67
C ALA A 21 -13.75 -4.56 6.80
N VAL A 22 -13.33 -3.48 6.14
CA VAL A 22 -12.08 -3.45 5.35
C VAL A 22 -10.86 -3.73 6.24
N ILE A 23 -10.76 -3.07 7.39
CA ILE A 23 -9.64 -3.24 8.34
C ILE A 23 -9.61 -4.68 8.87
N ALA A 24 -10.77 -5.23 9.26
CA ALA A 24 -10.90 -6.59 9.76
C ALA A 24 -10.45 -7.60 8.70
N ALA A 25 -10.92 -7.46 7.45
CA ALA A 25 -10.54 -8.35 6.35
C ALA A 25 -9.02 -8.43 6.13
N PHE A 26 -8.30 -7.30 6.21
CA PHE A 26 -6.83 -7.31 6.14
C PHE A 26 -6.18 -7.99 7.36
N LYS A 27 -6.71 -7.77 8.56
CA LYS A 27 -6.22 -8.41 9.79
C LYS A 27 -6.45 -9.92 9.75
N ASP A 28 -7.63 -10.36 9.33
CA ASP A 28 -8.00 -11.77 9.22
C ASP A 28 -7.20 -12.50 8.13
N ALA A 29 -6.77 -11.78 7.09
CA ALA A 29 -5.80 -12.27 6.10
C ALA A 29 -4.35 -12.35 6.63
N GLY A 30 -4.10 -12.03 7.90
CA GLY A 30 -2.77 -12.11 8.52
C GLY A 30 -1.87 -10.91 8.21
N HIS A 31 -2.44 -9.75 7.91
CA HIS A 31 -1.69 -8.52 7.65
C HIS A 31 -1.80 -7.51 8.80
N THR A 32 -0.78 -6.66 8.91
CA THR A 32 -0.71 -5.62 9.93
C THR A 32 -1.28 -4.34 9.37
N VAL A 33 -2.39 -3.85 9.92
CA VAL A 33 -2.92 -2.52 9.60
C VAL A 33 -2.22 -1.49 10.48
N LEU A 34 -1.51 -0.55 9.86
CA LEU A 34 -0.76 0.50 10.56
C LEU A 34 -1.73 1.49 11.24
N GLU A 35 -1.30 2.04 12.38
CA GLU A 35 -2.07 3.01 13.18
C GLU A 35 -2.14 4.38 12.51
N SER A 36 -3.00 4.48 11.49
CA SER A 36 -3.32 5.72 10.82
C SER A 36 -4.33 6.55 11.61
N TRP A 37 -4.46 7.82 11.23
CA TRP A 37 -5.49 8.71 11.76
C TRP A 37 -6.89 8.08 11.76
N VAL A 38 -7.25 7.39 10.67
CA VAL A 38 -8.57 6.79 10.53
C VAL A 38 -8.73 5.63 11.51
N VAL A 39 -7.71 4.77 11.62
CA VAL A 39 -7.70 3.63 12.53
C VAL A 39 -7.77 4.09 13.99
N GLU A 40 -6.99 5.10 14.36
CA GLU A 40 -6.99 5.69 15.71
C GLU A 40 -8.35 6.31 16.05
N THR A 41 -8.95 7.05 15.11
CA THR A 41 -10.26 7.68 15.33
C THR A 41 -11.37 6.61 15.47
N LEU A 42 -11.31 5.53 14.67
CA LEU A 42 -12.23 4.40 14.81
C LEU A 42 -12.09 3.71 16.17
N ALA A 43 -10.89 3.63 16.72
CA ALA A 43 -10.62 3.10 18.05
C ALA A 43 -11.07 4.02 19.21
N GLY A 44 -11.56 5.24 18.90
CA GLY A 44 -12.06 6.20 19.90
C GLY A 44 -10.99 7.13 20.47
N SER A 45 -9.80 7.15 19.88
CA SER A 45 -8.73 8.08 20.28
C SER A 45 -9.13 9.52 19.95
N LYS A 46 -8.99 10.42 20.94
CA LYS A 46 -9.15 11.86 20.73
C LYS A 46 -7.84 12.43 20.23
N GLN A 47 -7.88 13.09 19.08
CA GLN A 47 -6.68 13.67 18.52
C GLN A 47 -6.24 14.93 19.25
N THR A 48 -4.93 15.02 19.53
CA THR A 48 -4.25 16.26 19.91
C THR A 48 -3.13 16.73 18.97
N ALA A 49 -2.78 15.97 17.92
CA ALA A 49 -1.69 16.37 17.02
C ALA A 49 -2.06 17.53 16.09
N THR A 50 -1.04 18.32 15.78
CA THR A 50 -1.06 19.45 14.85
C THR A 50 -1.11 19.00 13.39
N SER A 51 -1.49 19.91 12.49
CA SER A 51 -1.49 19.64 11.04
C SER A 51 -0.12 19.22 10.50
N GLN A 52 0.97 19.76 11.06
CA GLN A 52 2.33 19.40 10.65
C GLN A 52 2.68 17.96 11.05
N GLU A 53 2.33 17.56 12.27
CA GLU A 53 2.54 16.19 12.75
C GLU A 53 1.73 15.18 11.94
N LEU A 54 0.51 15.55 11.52
CA LEU A 54 -0.30 14.70 10.63
C LEU A 54 0.35 14.48 9.27
N VAL A 55 0.90 15.53 8.66
CA VAL A 55 1.60 15.41 7.37
C VAL A 55 2.84 14.52 7.51
N LEU A 56 3.62 14.71 8.58
CA LEU A 56 4.81 13.91 8.85
C LEU A 56 4.45 12.43 9.06
N LYS A 57 3.47 12.15 9.91
CA LYS A 57 2.98 10.80 10.20
C LYS A 57 2.45 10.13 8.92
N ASN A 58 1.63 10.80 8.13
CA ASN A 58 1.13 10.26 6.86
C ASN A 58 2.27 9.90 5.88
N THR A 59 3.32 10.72 5.84
CA THR A 59 4.48 10.45 4.98
C THR A 59 5.25 9.21 5.47
N GLN A 60 5.44 9.07 6.77
CA GLN A 60 6.07 7.89 7.38
C GLN A 60 5.25 6.62 7.11
N LEU A 61 3.93 6.68 7.31
CA LEU A 61 3.04 5.53 7.05
C LEU A 61 3.10 5.06 5.59
N VAL A 62 3.16 5.97 4.61
CA VAL A 62 3.35 5.60 3.20
C VAL A 62 4.69 4.88 3.01
N GLN A 63 5.75 5.35 3.65
CA GLN A 63 7.08 4.75 3.54
C GLN A 63 7.16 3.37 4.20
N GLU A 64 6.47 3.17 5.32
CA GLU A 64 6.46 1.91 6.07
C GLU A 64 5.47 0.87 5.53
N SER A 65 4.49 1.30 4.73
CA SER A 65 3.49 0.42 4.13
C SER A 65 4.03 -0.36 2.92
N ASP A 66 3.57 -1.60 2.81
CA ASP A 66 3.71 -2.43 1.60
C ASP A 66 2.55 -2.20 0.62
N LEU A 67 1.39 -1.80 1.14
CA LEU A 67 0.17 -1.49 0.40
C LEU A 67 -0.54 -0.29 1.03
N VAL A 68 -0.96 0.66 0.20
CA VAL A 68 -1.85 1.75 0.60
C VAL A 68 -3.26 1.42 0.16
N VAL A 69 -4.21 1.44 1.08
CA VAL A 69 -5.63 1.21 0.82
C VAL A 69 -6.36 2.52 1.04
N ILE A 70 -7.10 2.98 0.03
CA ILE A 70 -7.82 4.24 0.08
C ILE A 70 -9.30 3.98 -0.12
N ASP A 71 -10.11 4.26 0.90
CA ASP A 71 -11.56 4.27 0.77
C ASP A 71 -12.05 5.59 0.15
N LEU A 72 -12.83 5.48 -0.90
CA LEU A 72 -13.35 6.56 -1.73
C LEU A 72 -14.86 6.81 -1.54
N SER A 73 -15.42 6.36 -0.41
CA SER A 73 -16.82 6.63 -0.04
C SER A 73 -17.15 8.13 0.01
N GLU A 74 -16.15 8.96 0.36
CA GLU A 74 -16.28 10.41 0.40
C GLU A 74 -15.05 11.09 -0.21
N ARG A 75 -15.26 12.22 -0.92
CA ARG A 75 -14.16 12.96 -1.53
C ARG A 75 -13.31 13.62 -0.44
N SER A 76 -12.00 13.38 -0.48
CA SER A 76 -11.07 13.94 0.50
C SER A 76 -9.77 14.37 -0.16
N PHE A 77 -9.38 15.62 0.06
CA PHE A 77 -8.06 16.11 -0.35
C PHE A 77 -6.94 15.37 0.37
N GLY A 78 -7.15 15.00 1.65
CA GLY A 78 -6.18 14.19 2.40
C GLY A 78 -5.97 12.81 1.78
N ALA A 79 -7.06 12.14 1.39
CA ALA A 79 -6.97 10.86 0.67
C ALA A 79 -6.27 11.03 -0.70
N GLY A 80 -6.57 12.10 -1.43
CA GLY A 80 -5.88 12.43 -2.68
C GLY A 80 -4.39 12.71 -2.52
N TYR A 81 -4.00 13.41 -1.44
CA TYR A 81 -2.60 13.63 -1.08
C TYR A 81 -1.87 12.30 -0.81
N ILE A 82 -2.49 11.40 -0.05
CA ILE A 82 -1.95 10.06 0.25
C ILE A 82 -1.83 9.23 -1.03
N PHE A 83 -2.84 9.27 -1.92
CA PHE A 83 -2.79 8.61 -3.22
C PHE A 83 -1.58 9.05 -4.04
N GLY A 84 -1.35 10.35 -4.17
CA GLY A 84 -0.19 10.91 -4.88
C GLY A 84 1.13 10.49 -4.25
N GLN A 85 1.25 10.59 -2.92
CA GLN A 85 2.43 10.18 -2.17
C GLN A 85 2.73 8.68 -2.34
N ALA A 86 1.71 7.83 -2.31
CA ALA A 86 1.86 6.39 -2.48
C ALA A 86 2.43 6.06 -3.86
N LEU A 87 1.90 6.67 -4.93
CA LEU A 87 2.41 6.46 -6.29
C LEU A 87 3.83 6.98 -6.48
N ALA A 88 4.14 8.15 -5.92
CA ALA A 88 5.49 8.72 -5.96
C ALA A 88 6.52 7.82 -5.24
N ASN A 89 6.10 7.09 -4.21
CA ASN A 89 6.92 6.11 -3.48
C ASN A 89 6.79 4.68 -4.02
N HIS A 90 6.22 4.50 -5.22
CA HIS A 90 6.03 3.21 -5.89
C HIS A 90 5.29 2.14 -5.06
N ARG A 91 4.40 2.60 -4.15
CA ARG A 91 3.53 1.74 -3.36
C ARG A 91 2.32 1.32 -4.21
N PRO A 92 1.95 0.03 -4.24
CA PRO A 92 0.64 -0.41 -4.72
C PRO A 92 -0.47 0.34 -3.98
N VAL A 93 -1.52 0.70 -4.70
CA VAL A 93 -2.69 1.41 -4.18
C VAL A 93 -3.95 0.65 -4.53
N LEU A 94 -4.68 0.20 -3.51
CA LEU A 94 -6.02 -0.35 -3.64
C LEU A 94 -7.05 0.73 -3.28
N CYS A 95 -7.74 1.23 -4.29
CA CYS A 95 -8.86 2.14 -4.13
C CYS A 95 -10.16 1.35 -4.00
N LEU A 96 -10.84 1.49 -2.86
CA LEU A 96 -12.11 0.84 -2.58
C LEU A 96 -13.23 1.85 -2.54
N TYR A 97 -14.42 1.51 -3.05
CA TYR A 97 -15.61 2.31 -2.83
C TYR A 97 -16.84 1.41 -2.60
N PRO A 98 -17.71 1.77 -1.64
CA PRO A 98 -18.94 1.01 -1.37
C PRO A 98 -19.89 0.94 -2.58
N HIS A 99 -20.67 -0.13 -2.66
CA HIS A 99 -21.62 -0.39 -3.75
C HIS A 99 -22.73 0.66 -3.88
N ASP A 100 -23.10 1.31 -2.76
CA ASP A 100 -24.09 2.39 -2.70
C ASP A 100 -23.51 3.74 -3.16
N VAL A 101 -22.20 3.81 -3.42
CA VAL A 101 -21.54 4.98 -4.02
C VAL A 101 -21.46 4.80 -5.54
N PRO A 102 -22.15 5.66 -6.32
CA PRO A 102 -22.08 5.60 -7.78
C PRO A 102 -20.65 5.87 -8.29
N GLU A 103 -20.22 5.13 -9.31
CA GLU A 103 -18.90 5.27 -9.92
C GLU A 103 -18.62 6.69 -10.46
N GLN A 104 -19.66 7.43 -10.86
CA GLN A 104 -19.54 8.83 -11.31
C GLN A 104 -19.10 9.78 -10.19
N ARG A 105 -19.26 9.39 -8.91
CA ARG A 105 -18.74 10.17 -7.77
C ARG A 105 -17.24 10.00 -7.59
N ILE A 106 -16.67 8.89 -8.07
CA ILE A 106 -15.24 8.60 -8.03
C ILE A 106 -14.50 9.54 -8.99
N SER A 107 -13.36 10.05 -8.53
CA SER A 107 -12.53 10.99 -9.30
C SER A 107 -12.12 10.41 -10.66
N GLU A 108 -12.32 11.16 -11.74
CA GLU A 108 -11.85 10.79 -13.08
C GLU A 108 -10.33 10.58 -13.13
N ILE A 109 -9.56 11.27 -12.27
CA ILE A 109 -8.11 11.08 -12.17
C ILE A 109 -7.77 9.68 -11.62
N VAL A 110 -8.54 9.20 -10.63
CA VAL A 110 -8.34 7.86 -10.06
C VAL A 110 -8.76 6.79 -11.07
N LYS A 111 -9.93 6.96 -11.71
CA LYS A 111 -10.44 6.03 -12.72
C LYS A 111 -9.55 5.98 -13.97
N GLY A 112 -9.04 7.13 -14.39
CA GLY A 112 -8.15 7.28 -15.54
C GLY A 112 -6.67 7.04 -15.23
N SER A 113 -6.31 6.56 -14.04
CA SER A 113 -4.92 6.27 -13.72
C SER A 113 -4.37 5.17 -14.63
N THR A 114 -3.27 5.45 -15.33
CA THR A 114 -2.57 4.51 -16.21
C THR A 114 -1.49 3.71 -15.48
N SER A 115 -1.29 3.97 -14.19
CA SER A 115 -0.30 3.28 -13.37
C SER A 115 -0.76 1.85 -13.08
N SER A 116 0.10 0.87 -13.34
CA SER A 116 -0.14 -0.53 -12.96
C SER A 116 -0.16 -0.77 -11.44
N LEU A 117 0.21 0.25 -10.64
CA LEU A 117 0.16 0.19 -9.18
C LEU A 117 -1.24 0.50 -8.64
N VAL A 118 -2.14 1.06 -9.45
CA VAL A 118 -3.48 1.43 -9.01
C VAL A 118 -4.46 0.34 -9.38
N THR A 119 -5.22 -0.11 -8.40
CA THR A 119 -6.38 -0.96 -8.62
C THR A 119 -7.59 -0.32 -7.97
N VAL A 120 -8.67 -0.18 -8.74
CA VAL A 120 -9.94 0.36 -8.24
C VAL A 120 -10.96 -0.77 -8.21
N ARG A 121 -11.65 -0.93 -7.08
CA ARG A 121 -12.71 -1.94 -6.89
C ARG A 121 -13.89 -1.33 -6.16
N GLN A 122 -15.08 -1.63 -6.65
CA GLN A 122 -16.31 -1.47 -5.88
C GLN A 122 -16.44 -2.66 -4.93
N TYR A 123 -16.99 -2.45 -3.73
CA TYR A 123 -17.24 -3.52 -2.78
C TYR A 123 -18.61 -3.41 -2.11
N SER A 124 -19.13 -4.56 -1.67
CA SER A 124 -20.13 -4.61 -0.60
C SER A 124 -19.48 -5.21 0.66
N PRO A 125 -19.96 -4.88 1.87
CA PRO A 125 -19.35 -5.38 3.11
C PRO A 125 -19.24 -6.90 3.16
N GLU A 126 -20.19 -7.63 2.57
CA GLU A 126 -20.24 -9.09 2.58
C GLU A 126 -19.20 -9.74 1.66
N LYS A 127 -18.66 -8.98 0.71
CA LYS A 127 -17.70 -9.46 -0.30
C LYS A 127 -16.29 -8.91 -0.13
N ILE A 128 -16.06 -8.11 0.93
CA ILE A 128 -14.79 -7.42 1.10
C ILE A 128 -13.62 -8.40 1.25
N ASP A 129 -13.83 -9.52 1.95
CA ASP A 129 -12.83 -10.57 2.14
C ASP A 129 -12.41 -11.23 0.82
N GLU A 130 -13.37 -11.49 -0.06
CA GLU A 130 -13.14 -12.06 -1.40
C GLU A 130 -12.33 -11.07 -2.24
N ILE A 131 -12.76 -9.81 -2.29
CA ILE A 131 -12.08 -8.75 -3.06
C ILE A 131 -10.63 -8.55 -2.59
N ILE A 132 -10.41 -8.51 -1.27
CA ILE A 132 -9.07 -8.36 -0.71
C ILE A 132 -8.21 -9.58 -1.01
N ARG A 133 -8.74 -10.79 -0.86
CA ARG A 133 -8.02 -12.03 -1.17
C ARG A 133 -7.63 -12.11 -2.64
N ASP A 134 -8.55 -11.82 -3.54
CA ASP A 134 -8.31 -11.82 -4.99
C ASP A 134 -7.28 -10.78 -5.39
N TYR A 135 -7.38 -9.58 -4.80
CA TYR A 135 -6.40 -8.52 -5.04
C TYR A 135 -5.00 -8.92 -4.56
N LEU A 136 -4.88 -9.46 -3.33
CA LEU A 136 -3.61 -9.88 -2.76
C LEU A 136 -3.00 -11.07 -3.53
N ALA A 137 -3.82 -12.00 -4.01
CA ALA A 137 -3.35 -13.08 -4.89
C ALA A 137 -2.79 -12.55 -6.22
N GLY A 138 -3.34 -11.44 -6.72
CA GLY A 138 -2.85 -10.73 -7.90
C GLY A 138 -1.64 -9.83 -7.64
N ILE A 139 -1.41 -9.39 -6.39
CA ILE A 139 -0.18 -8.70 -6.00
C ILE A 139 0.94 -9.73 -5.88
N SER A 140 1.74 -9.84 -6.93
CA SER A 140 3.08 -10.40 -6.79
C SER A 140 4.00 -9.31 -6.24
N LEU A 141 4.16 -9.25 -4.91
CA LEU A 141 5.23 -8.47 -4.28
C LEU A 141 6.61 -8.95 -4.75
N ASP A 142 6.69 -10.20 -5.18
CA ASP A 142 7.86 -10.84 -5.79
C ASP A 142 7.97 -10.61 -7.30
N SER A 143 7.11 -9.77 -7.89
CA SER A 143 7.20 -9.48 -9.32
C SER A 143 8.50 -8.75 -9.59
N LEU A 144 9.34 -9.38 -10.41
CA LEU A 144 10.64 -8.82 -10.78
C LEU A 144 10.42 -7.53 -11.56
N ARG A 145 10.77 -6.40 -10.93
CA ARG A 145 10.82 -5.11 -11.62
C ARG A 145 12.20 -4.92 -12.24
N LYS A 146 12.23 -4.57 -13.53
CA LYS A 146 13.47 -4.18 -14.20
C LYS A 146 13.92 -2.82 -13.65
N PHE A 147 15.15 -2.76 -13.16
CA PHE A 147 15.82 -1.52 -12.80
C PHE A 147 17.22 -1.49 -13.41
N ASN A 148 17.74 -0.31 -13.66
CA ASN A 148 19.10 -0.14 -14.16
C ASN A 148 20.04 0.02 -12.96
N PHE A 149 21.10 -0.78 -12.92
CA PHE A 149 22.09 -0.76 -11.85
C PHE A 149 23.44 -0.29 -12.41
N ILE A 150 23.95 0.83 -11.90
CA ILE A 150 25.26 1.39 -12.25
C ILE A 150 26.19 1.15 -11.06
N ALA A 151 27.34 0.52 -11.30
CA ALA A 151 28.27 0.12 -10.25
C ALA A 151 29.73 0.20 -10.73
N THR A 152 30.68 0.21 -9.79
CA THR A 152 32.12 0.15 -10.08
C THR A 152 32.52 -1.24 -10.59
N GLU A 153 33.68 -1.34 -11.25
CA GLU A 153 34.21 -2.62 -11.74
C GLU A 153 34.41 -3.64 -10.60
N GLU A 154 34.82 -3.19 -9.42
CA GLU A 154 34.95 -4.01 -8.22
C GLU A 154 33.62 -4.68 -7.82
N ILE A 155 32.53 -3.90 -7.77
CA ILE A 155 31.20 -4.40 -7.42
C ILE A 155 30.70 -5.39 -8.48
N VAL A 156 30.92 -5.09 -9.76
CA VAL A 156 30.52 -5.99 -10.86
C VAL A 156 31.25 -7.32 -10.76
N LYS A 157 32.58 -7.32 -10.55
CA LYS A 157 33.36 -8.56 -10.36
C LYS A 157 32.90 -9.37 -9.16
N PHE A 158 32.60 -8.71 -8.04
CA PHE A 158 32.07 -9.37 -6.86
C PHE A 158 30.74 -10.08 -7.14
N ILE A 159 29.82 -9.42 -7.85
CA ILE A 159 28.52 -10.00 -8.24
C ILE A 159 28.71 -11.17 -9.20
N GLU A 160 29.59 -11.05 -10.19
CA GLU A 160 29.89 -12.10 -11.17
C GLU A 160 30.44 -13.36 -10.50
N GLN A 161 31.49 -13.22 -9.69
CA GLN A 161 32.11 -14.35 -8.99
C GLN A 161 31.14 -15.06 -8.06
N GLY A 162 30.32 -14.30 -7.33
CA GLY A 162 29.30 -14.87 -6.45
C GLY A 162 28.19 -15.58 -7.21
N ALA A 163 27.72 -15.00 -8.32
CA ALA A 163 26.71 -15.60 -9.18
C ALA A 163 27.19 -16.92 -9.80
N ASP A 164 28.43 -16.94 -10.31
CA ASP A 164 29.04 -18.15 -10.89
C ASP A 164 29.21 -19.25 -9.84
N ARG A 165 29.70 -18.90 -8.63
CA ARG A 165 29.89 -19.86 -7.53
C ARG A 165 28.58 -20.52 -7.09
N GLU A 166 27.47 -19.80 -7.16
CA GLU A 166 26.14 -20.29 -6.76
C GLU A 166 25.29 -20.80 -7.92
N GLY A 167 25.79 -20.77 -9.16
CA GLY A 167 25.04 -21.19 -10.35
C GLY A 167 23.80 -20.33 -10.63
N LYS A 168 23.86 -19.03 -10.32
CA LYS A 168 22.75 -18.08 -10.43
C LYS A 168 23.03 -17.01 -11.49
N SER A 169 21.98 -16.33 -11.96
CA SER A 169 22.16 -15.09 -12.71
C SER A 169 22.67 -13.97 -11.78
N LYS A 170 23.40 -12.98 -12.33
CA LYS A 170 23.88 -11.80 -11.58
C LYS A 170 22.74 -11.11 -10.82
N SER A 171 21.60 -10.94 -11.48
CA SER A 171 20.41 -10.29 -10.89
C SER A 171 19.77 -11.14 -9.78
N GLN A 172 19.81 -12.47 -9.88
CA GLN A 172 19.30 -13.36 -8.84
C GLN A 172 20.25 -13.40 -7.64
N TYR A 173 21.55 -13.57 -7.86
CA TYR A 173 22.55 -13.53 -6.81
C TYR A 173 22.51 -12.21 -6.02
N LEU A 174 22.48 -11.08 -6.73
CA LEU A 174 22.38 -9.77 -6.10
C LEU A 174 21.09 -9.63 -5.26
N ARG A 175 19.96 -10.12 -5.78
CA ARG A 175 18.67 -10.09 -5.06
C ARG A 175 18.73 -10.94 -3.79
N ASP A 176 19.23 -12.16 -3.89
CA ASP A 176 19.34 -13.08 -2.75
C ASP A 176 20.27 -12.49 -1.67
N LEU A 177 21.41 -11.92 -2.08
CA LEU A 177 22.35 -11.26 -1.18
C LEU A 177 21.71 -10.07 -0.45
N LEU A 178 20.98 -9.21 -1.18
CA LEU A 178 20.26 -8.10 -0.58
C LEU A 178 19.20 -8.59 0.40
N HIS A 179 18.46 -9.64 0.03
CA HIS A 179 17.41 -10.20 0.85
C HIS A 179 17.96 -10.80 2.14
N SER A 180 19.02 -11.62 2.07
CA SER A 180 19.63 -12.25 3.24
C SER A 180 20.35 -11.25 4.15
N THR A 181 20.91 -10.18 3.58
CA THR A 181 21.74 -9.23 4.33
C THR A 181 20.92 -8.11 4.97
N PHE A 182 19.91 -7.60 4.27
CA PHE A 182 19.21 -6.37 4.67
C PHE A 182 17.71 -6.54 4.90
N ILE A 183 17.06 -7.49 4.23
CA ILE A 183 15.60 -7.66 4.30
C ILE A 183 15.22 -8.66 5.40
N ALA A 184 15.80 -9.86 5.39
CA ALA A 184 15.50 -10.93 6.34
C ALA A 184 16.04 -10.70 7.77
N LYS A 185 16.82 -9.63 7.98
CA LYS A 185 17.34 -9.22 9.30
C LYS A 185 16.49 -8.13 9.97
N LYS A 186 15.43 -7.66 9.33
CA LYS A 186 14.40 -6.79 9.92
C LYS A 186 13.19 -7.63 10.28
#